data_AF-A0A094EZK3-F1
#
_entry.id   AF-A0A094EZK3-F1
#
_cell.length_a   1.000
_cell.length_b   1.000
_cell.length_c   1.000
_cell.angle_alpha   90.00
_cell.angle_beta   90.00
_cell.angle_gamma   90.00
#
_symmetry.space_group_name_H-M   'P 1'
#
loop_
_entity.id
_entity.type
_entity.pdbx_description
1 polymer ?
#
loop_
_entity_poly.entity_id
_entity_poly.type
_entity_poly.pdbx_seq_one_letter_code
_entity_poly.pdbx_strand_id
1 'polypeptide(L)'
;MATVISKSLPLWQKATARGFAAPSRQLKTRATTQRLNLLQSIYEPAFGHLRPRSPEYEALANSGKVWEDHHKPRDLGPWLEAQSKLESTLESLDKFWIFFRERPELRSSVTNSLITEWAHQSTAIEANSLSSRDAFLIAEGLESQLFSQYEGFGSISTQALSDLDLPPASDLSSQNTSQVAELRNHIIVSRHISDSALANPGTPGISLDEIKLLTRILLRGTDSEQAAKYSWGPRVPLGEFRALPIAARSNPLRIFPYHQEVPA
;
A
#
# COMPACT_ATOMS: atom_id res chain seq x y z
N MET A 1 26.01 43.65 20.94
CA MET A 1 24.86 42.71 21.06
C MET A 1 24.23 42.58 19.69
N ALA A 2 24.51 41.48 18.98
CA ALA A 2 23.93 41.19 17.67
C ALA A 2 23.38 39.76 17.71
N THR A 3 22.06 39.65 17.77
CA THR A 3 21.34 38.39 17.89
C THR A 3 21.00 37.92 16.47
N VAL A 4 21.65 36.85 16.02
CA VAL A 4 21.35 36.21 14.73
C VAL A 4 20.12 35.32 14.92
N ILE A 5 19.00 35.72 14.32
CA ILE A 5 17.77 34.93 14.27
C ILE A 5 17.94 33.87 13.18
N SER A 6 18.23 32.63 13.55
CA SER A 6 18.17 31.50 12.62
C SER A 6 16.72 31.15 12.35
N LYS A 7 16.20 31.52 11.17
CA LYS A 7 14.92 30.99 10.68
C LYS A 7 15.10 29.53 10.27
N SER A 8 14.47 28.62 11.00
CA SER A 8 14.33 27.22 10.59
C SER A 8 13.42 27.15 9.36
N LEU A 9 13.90 26.47 8.30
CA LEU A 9 13.11 26.19 7.09
C LEU A 9 12.14 25.02 7.33
N PRO A 10 10.95 25.01 6.69
CA PRO A 10 9.97 23.93 6.82
C PRO A 10 10.48 22.58 6.28
N LEU A 11 10.02 21.50 6.89
CA LEU A 11 10.42 20.09 6.64
C LEU A 11 10.27 19.61 5.18
N TRP A 12 9.49 20.29 4.35
CA TRP A 12 9.13 19.85 2.99
C TRP A 12 10.19 20.17 1.92
N GLN A 13 11.19 21.02 2.21
CA GLN A 13 12.25 21.34 1.25
C GLN A 13 13.48 20.41 1.29
N LYS A 14 13.50 19.39 2.18
CA LYS A 14 14.64 18.45 2.27
C LYS A 14 14.54 17.22 1.35
N ALA A 15 13.46 17.07 0.60
CA ALA A 15 13.19 15.87 -0.19
C ALA A 15 13.89 15.83 -1.58
N THR A 16 14.41 16.95 -2.08
CA THR A 16 14.81 17.08 -3.49
C THR A 16 16.27 16.74 -3.84
N ALA A 17 17.05 16.14 -2.94
CA ALA A 17 18.43 15.80 -3.29
C ALA A 17 18.96 14.58 -2.53
N ARG A 18 18.55 13.36 -2.89
CA ARG A 18 19.31 12.15 -2.55
C ARG A 18 19.28 11.12 -3.66
N GLY A 19 20.23 11.25 -4.58
CA GLY A 19 20.74 10.11 -5.34
C GLY A 19 21.26 9.02 -4.41
N PHE A 20 21.49 7.84 -4.97
CA PHE A 20 21.95 6.63 -4.28
C PHE A 20 23.31 6.81 -3.58
N ALA A 21 23.33 7.49 -2.44
CA ALA A 21 24.47 7.50 -1.54
C ALA A 21 24.34 6.30 -0.58
N ALA A 22 25.29 5.38 -0.66
CA ALA A 22 25.38 4.26 0.28
C ALA A 22 25.47 4.80 1.71
N PRO A 23 24.65 4.32 2.67
CA PRO A 23 24.76 4.75 4.05
C PRO A 23 26.14 4.41 4.62
N SER A 24 26.69 5.29 5.46
CA SER A 24 27.99 5.05 6.10
C SER A 24 27.98 3.74 6.88
N ARG A 25 29.09 2.99 6.81
CA ARG A 25 29.24 1.63 7.40
C ARG A 25 28.91 1.60 8.90
N GLN A 26 29.20 2.68 9.62
CA GLN A 26 28.93 2.83 11.07
C GLN A 26 27.45 3.00 11.42
N LEU A 27 26.66 3.69 10.56
CA LEU A 27 25.22 3.80 10.76
C LEU A 27 24.51 2.47 10.50
N LYS A 28 25.02 1.68 9.53
CA LYS A 28 24.50 0.32 9.27
C LYS A 28 24.71 -0.61 10.46
N THR A 29 25.92 -0.69 11.02
CA THR A 29 26.20 -1.58 12.16
C THR A 29 25.38 -1.23 13.40
N ARG A 30 25.22 0.07 13.71
CA ARG A 30 24.40 0.50 14.86
C ARG A 30 22.91 0.14 14.69
N ALA A 31 22.37 0.34 13.49
CA ALA A 31 20.99 -0.03 13.18
C ALA A 31 20.78 -1.57 13.22
N THR A 32 21.75 -2.35 12.77
CA THR A 32 21.71 -3.81 12.85
C THR A 32 21.70 -4.30 14.30
N THR A 33 22.55 -3.75 15.18
CA THR A 33 22.55 -4.11 16.61
C THR A 33 21.24 -3.71 17.29
N GLN A 34 20.72 -2.52 17.03
CA GLN A 34 19.43 -2.08 17.59
C GLN A 34 18.28 -2.98 17.16
N ARG A 35 18.24 -3.36 15.88
CA ARG A 35 17.23 -4.30 15.37
C ARG A 35 17.36 -5.68 15.99
N LEU A 36 18.58 -6.20 16.15
CA LEU A 36 18.82 -7.47 16.82
C LEU A 36 18.33 -7.45 18.27
N ASN A 37 18.67 -6.39 19.02
CA ASN A 37 18.22 -6.23 20.40
C ASN A 37 16.69 -6.14 20.50
N LEU A 38 16.04 -5.46 19.54
CA LEU A 38 14.58 -5.39 19.48
C LEU A 38 13.97 -6.77 19.22
N LEU A 39 14.47 -7.50 18.22
CA LEU A 39 14.00 -8.84 17.90
C LEU A 39 14.19 -9.78 19.09
N GLN A 40 15.33 -9.72 19.78
CA GLN A 40 15.55 -10.45 21.03
C GLN A 40 14.51 -10.05 22.08
N SER A 41 14.28 -8.77 22.34
CA SER A 41 13.30 -8.35 23.36
C SER A 41 11.87 -8.85 23.11
N ILE A 42 11.51 -9.06 21.83
CA ILE A 42 10.17 -9.53 21.42
C ILE A 42 10.10 -11.06 21.50
N TYR A 43 11.08 -11.76 20.93
CA TYR A 43 11.01 -13.20 20.74
C TYR A 43 11.65 -14.03 21.87
N GLU A 44 12.61 -13.47 22.61
CA GLU A 44 13.29 -14.16 23.72
C GLU A 44 12.30 -14.66 24.80
N PRO A 45 11.28 -13.90 25.24
CA PRO A 45 10.35 -14.38 26.26
C PRO A 45 9.57 -15.64 25.86
N ALA A 46 9.24 -15.77 24.56
CA ALA A 46 8.47 -16.89 24.04
C ALA A 46 9.37 -18.08 23.65
N PHE A 47 10.56 -17.82 23.12
CA PHE A 47 11.37 -18.82 22.41
C PHE A 47 12.79 -19.00 22.94
N GLY A 48 13.23 -18.22 23.94
CA GLY A 48 14.60 -18.26 24.48
C GLY A 48 14.98 -19.59 25.15
N HIS A 49 13.99 -20.44 25.46
CA HIS A 49 14.21 -21.79 25.97
C HIS A 49 14.62 -22.80 24.88
N LEU A 50 14.40 -22.48 23.59
CA LEU A 50 14.75 -23.34 22.47
C LEU A 50 16.24 -23.24 22.16
N ARG A 51 16.92 -24.39 22.08
CA ARG A 51 18.35 -24.43 21.74
C ARG A 51 18.52 -24.24 20.22
N PRO A 52 19.40 -23.34 19.75
CA PRO A 52 19.68 -23.21 18.32
C PRO A 52 20.05 -24.56 17.69
N ARG A 53 19.47 -24.85 16.53
CA ARG A 53 19.62 -26.13 15.78
C ARG A 53 19.05 -27.37 16.48
N SER A 54 18.29 -27.23 17.57
CA SER A 54 17.52 -28.36 18.09
C SER A 54 16.37 -28.71 17.13
N PRO A 55 15.86 -29.95 17.17
CA PRO A 55 14.71 -30.32 16.35
C PRO A 55 13.51 -29.39 16.53
N GLU A 56 13.25 -28.93 17.76
CA GLU A 56 12.15 -28.01 18.09
C GLU A 56 12.39 -26.61 17.52
N TYR A 57 13.64 -26.12 17.57
CA TYR A 57 14.02 -24.84 16.96
C TYR A 57 13.84 -24.87 15.44
N GLU A 58 14.33 -25.92 14.79
CA GLU A 58 14.20 -26.09 13.34
C GLU A 58 12.72 -26.29 12.95
N ALA A 59 11.94 -27.03 13.74
CA ALA A 59 10.50 -27.18 13.52
C ALA A 59 9.77 -25.83 13.61
N LEU A 60 10.09 -25.00 14.61
CA LEU A 60 9.51 -23.66 14.74
C LEU A 60 9.91 -22.76 13.57
N ALA A 61 11.20 -22.73 13.21
CA ALA A 61 11.71 -21.91 12.10
C ALA A 61 11.06 -22.29 10.76
N ASN A 62 10.81 -23.58 10.53
CA ASN A 62 10.19 -24.09 9.32
C ASN A 62 8.64 -24.10 9.37
N SER A 63 8.04 -23.80 10.52
CA SER A 63 6.59 -23.88 10.71
C SER A 63 5.82 -22.84 9.89
N GLY A 64 6.43 -21.69 9.62
CA GLY A 64 5.76 -20.54 9.03
C GLY A 64 4.68 -19.91 9.93
N LYS A 65 4.71 -20.18 11.24
CA LYS A 65 3.66 -19.76 12.20
C LYS A 65 4.17 -18.88 13.34
N VAL A 66 5.44 -18.54 13.36
CA VAL A 66 6.05 -17.73 14.44
C VAL A 66 5.32 -16.39 14.56
N TRP A 67 4.96 -15.77 13.44
CA TRP A 67 4.21 -14.53 13.42
C TRP A 67 2.81 -14.69 14.00
N GLU A 68 2.02 -15.64 13.50
CA GLU A 68 0.65 -15.89 13.95
C GLU A 68 0.60 -16.25 15.44
N ASP A 69 1.48 -17.16 15.88
CA ASP A 69 1.49 -17.67 17.25
C ASP A 69 1.90 -16.59 18.27
N HIS A 70 2.84 -15.71 17.89
CA HIS A 70 3.36 -14.67 18.78
C HIS A 70 2.54 -13.37 18.72
N HIS A 71 2.29 -12.85 17.52
CA HIS A 71 1.62 -11.56 17.34
C HIS A 71 0.10 -11.68 17.31
N LYS A 72 -0.45 -12.88 17.09
CA LYS A 72 -1.88 -13.18 17.09
C LYS A 72 -2.70 -12.12 16.34
N PRO A 73 -2.43 -11.87 15.05
CA PRO A 73 -3.10 -10.79 14.31
C PRO A 73 -4.62 -10.96 14.23
N ARG A 74 -5.14 -12.17 14.46
CA ARG A 74 -6.57 -12.49 14.55
C ARG A 74 -7.18 -12.23 15.94
N ASP A 75 -6.39 -11.85 16.94
CA ASP A 75 -6.89 -11.44 18.25
C ASP A 75 -7.59 -10.09 18.14
N LEU A 76 -8.90 -10.10 18.38
CA LEU A 76 -9.75 -8.92 18.32
C LEU A 76 -9.68 -8.09 19.60
N GLY A 77 -9.10 -8.59 20.70
CA GLY A 77 -9.07 -7.89 22.00
C GLY A 77 -8.56 -6.44 21.91
N PRO A 78 -7.35 -6.20 21.36
CA PRO A 78 -6.82 -4.84 21.19
C PRO A 78 -7.70 -3.95 20.28
N TRP A 79 -8.33 -4.55 19.27
CA TRP A 79 -9.23 -3.84 18.35
C TRP A 79 -10.51 -3.40 19.05
N LEU A 80 -11.13 -4.28 19.84
CA LEU A 80 -12.33 -3.99 20.63
C LEU A 80 -12.05 -2.93 21.70
N GLU A 81 -10.88 -2.98 22.34
CA GLU A 81 -10.45 -1.96 23.29
C GLU A 81 -10.31 -0.59 22.61
N ALA A 82 -9.67 -0.54 21.43
CA ALA A 82 -9.55 0.68 20.65
C ALA A 82 -10.92 1.21 20.20
N GLN A 83 -11.82 0.32 19.78
CA GLN A 83 -13.19 0.66 19.38
C GLN A 83 -13.96 1.30 20.54
N SER A 84 -13.87 0.72 21.74
CA SER A 84 -14.50 1.29 22.94
C SER A 84 -13.97 2.68 23.28
N LYS A 85 -12.65 2.92 23.15
CA LYS A 85 -12.06 4.24 23.38
C LYS A 85 -12.49 5.29 22.34
N LEU A 86 -12.93 4.85 21.16
CA LEU A 86 -13.31 5.71 20.04
C LEU A 86 -14.82 5.74 19.79
N GLU A 87 -15.63 5.20 20.71
CA GLU A 87 -17.08 5.02 20.55
C GLU A 87 -17.78 6.29 20.02
N SER A 88 -17.58 7.44 20.68
CA SER A 88 -18.21 8.70 20.27
C SER A 88 -17.80 9.19 18.88
N THR A 89 -16.57 8.89 18.46
CA THR A 89 -16.08 9.21 17.11
C THR A 89 -16.74 8.30 16.09
N LEU A 90 -16.84 7.00 16.38
CA LEU A 90 -17.49 6.03 15.52
C LEU A 90 -18.99 6.33 15.37
N GLU A 91 -19.69 6.67 16.45
CA GLU A 91 -21.09 7.11 16.40
C GLU A 91 -21.28 8.36 15.54
N SER A 92 -20.31 9.27 15.56
CA SER A 92 -20.34 10.47 14.71
C SER A 92 -20.16 10.11 13.24
N LEU A 93 -19.28 9.15 12.92
CA LEU A 93 -19.09 8.64 11.56
C LEU A 93 -20.33 7.88 11.05
N ASP A 94 -21.01 7.13 11.92
CA ASP A 94 -22.24 6.41 11.56
C ASP A 94 -23.35 7.37 11.10
N LYS A 95 -23.47 8.55 11.73
CA LYS A 95 -24.41 9.59 11.29
C LYS A 95 -24.12 10.07 9.86
N PHE A 96 -22.84 10.23 9.52
CA PHE A 96 -22.44 10.58 8.15
C PHE A 96 -22.72 9.43 7.17
N TRP A 97 -22.51 8.19 7.59
CA TRP A 97 -22.78 7.03 6.75
C TRP A 97 -24.26 6.89 6.42
N ILE A 98 -25.15 7.07 7.40
CA ILE A 98 -26.61 7.08 7.20
C ILE A 98 -27.01 8.16 6.19
N PHE A 99 -26.45 9.36 6.30
CA PHE A 99 -26.73 10.46 5.37
C PHE A 99 -26.50 10.09 3.90
N PHE A 100 -25.37 9.42 3.60
CA PHE A 100 -25.06 8.96 2.25
C PHE A 100 -25.83 7.70 1.83
N ARG A 101 -26.13 6.80 2.78
CA ARG A 101 -26.91 5.59 2.50
C ARG A 101 -28.31 5.92 1.97
N GLU A 102 -28.93 6.94 2.52
CA GLU A 102 -30.26 7.42 2.11
C GLU A 102 -30.23 8.22 0.80
N ARG A 103 -29.05 8.54 0.26
CA ARG A 103 -28.86 9.41 -0.92
C ARG A 103 -27.91 8.75 -1.93
N PRO A 104 -28.33 7.66 -2.59
CA PRO A 104 -27.46 6.89 -3.48
C PRO A 104 -26.87 7.72 -4.62
N GLU A 105 -27.63 8.62 -5.23
CA GLU A 105 -27.13 9.51 -6.30
C GLU A 105 -26.04 10.46 -5.81
N LEU A 106 -26.24 11.06 -4.63
CA LEU A 106 -25.23 11.93 -4.01
C LEU A 106 -23.98 11.12 -3.65
N ARG A 107 -24.16 9.92 -3.08
CA ARG A 107 -23.06 9.00 -2.75
C ARG A 107 -22.24 8.66 -3.99
N SER A 108 -22.90 8.29 -5.09
CA SER A 108 -22.23 7.99 -6.36
C SER A 108 -21.50 9.21 -6.92
N SER A 109 -22.15 10.38 -6.95
CA SER A 109 -21.55 11.62 -7.45
C SER A 109 -20.33 12.07 -6.63
N VAL A 110 -20.43 12.04 -5.30
CA VAL A 110 -19.31 12.39 -4.40
C VAL A 110 -18.18 11.37 -4.52
N THR A 111 -18.49 10.07 -4.54
CA THR A 111 -17.47 9.02 -4.71
C THR A 111 -16.71 9.23 -6.02
N ASN A 112 -17.44 9.42 -7.13
CA ASN A 112 -16.84 9.57 -8.45
C ASN A 112 -16.00 10.84 -8.59
N SER A 113 -16.41 11.94 -7.98
CA SER A 113 -15.64 13.20 -8.01
C SER A 113 -14.34 13.15 -7.20
N LEU A 114 -14.23 12.24 -6.22
CA LEU A 114 -13.05 12.11 -5.35
C LEU A 114 -12.01 11.11 -5.84
N ILE A 115 -12.32 10.26 -6.83
CA ILE A 115 -11.42 9.17 -7.29
C ILE A 115 -10.04 9.71 -7.70
N THR A 116 -10.01 10.76 -8.52
CA THR A 116 -8.75 11.32 -9.03
C THR A 116 -7.89 11.91 -7.92
N GLU A 117 -8.51 12.67 -7.02
CA GLU A 117 -7.82 13.29 -5.89
C GLU A 117 -7.33 12.23 -4.90
N TRP A 118 -8.15 11.19 -4.64
CA TRP A 118 -7.75 10.05 -3.82
C TRP A 118 -6.53 9.33 -4.40
N ALA A 119 -6.54 9.03 -5.69
CA ALA A 119 -5.42 8.37 -6.35
C ALA A 119 -4.16 9.23 -6.36
N HIS A 120 -4.30 10.54 -6.56
CA HIS A 120 -3.20 11.50 -6.45
C HIS A 120 -2.59 11.51 -5.06
N GLN A 121 -3.40 11.70 -4.02
CA GLN A 121 -2.90 11.76 -2.64
C GLN A 121 -2.27 10.43 -2.20
N SER A 122 -2.89 9.30 -2.55
CA SER A 122 -2.38 7.96 -2.25
C SER A 122 -0.99 7.73 -2.84
N THR A 123 -0.80 8.05 -4.12
CA THR A 123 0.51 7.92 -4.78
C THR A 123 1.52 8.97 -4.30
N ALA A 124 1.07 10.18 -3.95
CA ALA A 124 1.92 11.22 -3.40
C ALA A 124 2.52 10.85 -2.01
N ILE A 125 1.77 10.10 -1.18
CA ILE A 125 2.29 9.55 0.08
C ILE A 125 3.50 8.65 -0.17
N GLU A 126 3.48 7.88 -1.26
CA GLU A 126 4.57 7.00 -1.70
C GLU A 126 5.61 7.72 -2.58
N ALA A 127 5.65 9.06 -2.50
CA ALA A 127 6.62 9.93 -3.17
C ALA A 127 6.50 10.00 -4.71
N ASN A 128 5.30 9.76 -5.26
CA ASN A 128 4.99 10.20 -6.61
C ASN A 128 4.97 11.74 -6.67
N SER A 129 5.71 12.33 -7.60
CA SER A 129 5.90 13.79 -7.67
C SER A 129 4.93 14.52 -8.61
N LEU A 130 3.99 13.81 -9.23
CA LEU A 130 2.97 14.41 -10.07
C LEU A 130 2.10 15.36 -9.26
N SER A 131 1.74 16.51 -9.84
CA SER A 131 0.85 17.48 -9.21
C SER A 131 -0.61 17.03 -9.32
N SER A 132 -1.49 17.63 -8.51
CA SER A 132 -2.94 17.39 -8.64
C SER A 132 -3.47 17.80 -10.02
N ARG A 133 -2.87 18.80 -10.66
CA ARG A 133 -3.17 19.18 -12.05
C ARG A 133 -2.83 18.05 -13.03
N ASP A 134 -1.70 17.39 -12.83
CA ASP A 134 -1.30 16.27 -13.68
C ASP A 134 -2.24 15.08 -13.50
N ALA A 135 -2.67 14.81 -12.26
CA ALA A 135 -3.68 13.80 -11.97
C ALA A 135 -4.99 14.05 -12.71
N PHE A 136 -5.45 15.30 -12.73
CA PHE A 136 -6.65 15.70 -13.47
C PHE A 136 -6.50 15.47 -14.98
N LEU A 137 -5.38 15.90 -15.59
CA LEU A 137 -5.12 15.70 -17.02
C LEU A 137 -5.03 14.22 -17.39
N ILE A 138 -4.38 13.40 -16.54
CA ILE A 138 -4.31 11.95 -16.73
C ILE A 138 -5.72 11.33 -16.63
N ALA A 139 -6.54 11.79 -15.69
CA ALA A 139 -7.92 11.31 -15.56
C ALA A 139 -8.78 11.68 -16.79
N GLU A 140 -8.66 12.88 -17.34
CA GLU A 140 -9.33 13.27 -18.60
C GLU A 140 -8.86 12.42 -19.79
N GLY A 141 -7.55 12.14 -19.86
CA GLY A 141 -6.99 11.20 -20.83
C GLY A 141 -7.59 9.81 -20.71
N LEU A 142 -7.74 9.30 -19.48
CA LEU A 142 -8.37 8.00 -19.22
C LEU A 142 -9.87 7.98 -19.54
N GLU A 143 -10.60 9.07 -19.29
CA GLU A 143 -12.01 9.18 -19.64
C GLU A 143 -12.20 8.99 -21.16
N SER A 144 -11.39 9.67 -21.97
CA SER A 144 -11.46 9.61 -23.43
C SER A 144 -10.90 8.31 -24.03
N GLN A 145 -9.84 7.74 -23.44
CA GLN A 145 -9.13 6.60 -24.03
C GLN A 145 -9.53 5.24 -23.46
N LEU A 146 -10.19 5.19 -22.30
CA LEU A 146 -10.53 3.94 -21.62
C LEU A 146 -11.99 3.94 -21.13
N PHE A 147 -12.37 4.85 -20.23
CA PHE A 147 -13.66 4.72 -19.53
C PHE A 147 -14.87 4.88 -20.45
N SER A 148 -14.84 5.84 -21.38
CA SER A 148 -15.92 6.07 -22.35
C SER A 148 -16.17 4.90 -23.32
N GLN A 149 -15.24 3.94 -23.40
CA GLN A 149 -15.41 2.74 -24.24
C GLN A 149 -16.33 1.69 -23.60
N TYR A 150 -16.70 1.86 -22.33
CA TYR A 150 -17.52 0.91 -21.59
C TYR A 150 -18.75 1.60 -21.02
N GLU A 151 -19.95 1.13 -21.38
CA GLU A 151 -21.23 1.64 -20.84
C GLU A 151 -21.46 1.29 -19.35
N GLY A 152 -20.49 0.68 -18.68
CA GLY A 152 -20.54 0.36 -17.25
C GLY A 152 -19.22 -0.19 -16.74
N PHE A 153 -18.21 0.66 -16.56
CA PHE A 153 -16.85 0.26 -16.19
C PHE A 153 -16.80 -0.64 -14.93
N GLY A 154 -17.62 -0.35 -13.91
CA GLY A 154 -17.71 -1.17 -12.69
C GLY A 154 -18.32 -2.57 -12.86
N SER A 155 -18.87 -2.90 -14.03
CA SER A 155 -19.37 -4.25 -14.32
C SER A 155 -18.30 -5.19 -14.88
N ILE A 156 -17.15 -4.64 -15.28
CA ILE A 156 -16.00 -5.42 -15.76
C ILE A 156 -15.50 -6.27 -14.60
N SER A 157 -15.24 -7.56 -14.80
CA SER A 157 -14.67 -8.38 -13.73
C SER A 157 -13.22 -7.97 -13.46
N THR A 158 -12.76 -8.12 -12.22
CA THR A 158 -11.36 -7.82 -11.85
C THR A 158 -10.35 -8.59 -12.71
N GLN A 159 -10.67 -9.82 -13.13
CA GLN A 159 -9.86 -10.59 -14.07
C GLN A 159 -9.83 -9.93 -15.46
N ALA A 160 -10.98 -9.58 -16.02
CA ALA A 160 -11.05 -8.91 -17.32
C ALA A 160 -10.29 -7.59 -17.31
N LEU A 161 -10.45 -6.78 -16.26
CA LEU A 161 -9.70 -5.54 -16.06
C LEU A 161 -8.18 -5.79 -16.01
N SER A 162 -7.74 -6.86 -15.34
CA SER A 162 -6.32 -7.22 -15.28
C SER A 162 -5.76 -7.57 -16.66
N ASP A 163 -6.58 -8.09 -17.57
CA ASP A 163 -6.14 -8.48 -18.91
C ASP A 163 -6.34 -7.38 -19.96
N LEU A 164 -6.93 -6.23 -19.60
CA LEU A 164 -7.07 -5.09 -20.50
C LEU A 164 -5.72 -4.45 -20.85
N ASP A 165 -5.61 -4.03 -22.11
CA ASP A 165 -4.55 -3.14 -22.57
C ASP A 165 -4.82 -1.73 -22.06
N LEU A 166 -3.97 -1.27 -21.14
CA LEU A 166 -4.10 0.05 -20.54
C LEU A 166 -3.47 1.12 -21.46
N PRO A 167 -4.06 2.33 -21.56
CA PRO A 167 -3.46 3.42 -22.31
C PRO A 167 -1.99 3.65 -21.93
N PRO A 168 -1.04 3.73 -22.88
CA PRO A 168 0.36 3.92 -22.57
C PRO A 168 0.60 5.18 -21.73
N ALA A 169 1.48 5.10 -20.73
CA ALA A 169 1.75 6.24 -19.86
C ALA A 169 2.30 7.46 -20.63
N SER A 170 3.05 7.21 -21.71
CA SER A 170 3.55 8.24 -22.63
C SER A 170 2.46 9.04 -23.33
N ASP A 171 1.28 8.44 -23.52
CA ASP A 171 0.18 9.04 -24.26
C ASP A 171 -0.69 9.92 -23.35
N LEU A 172 -0.58 9.72 -22.03
CA LEU A 172 -1.30 10.48 -21.02
C LEU A 172 -0.50 11.69 -20.50
N SER A 173 0.83 11.61 -20.49
CA SER A 173 1.69 12.70 -20.04
C SER A 173 3.13 12.52 -20.51
N SER A 174 3.83 13.64 -20.78
CA SER A 174 5.26 13.65 -21.11
C SER A 174 6.19 13.58 -19.89
N GLN A 175 5.62 13.48 -18.69
CA GLN A 175 6.38 13.33 -17.45
C GLN A 175 7.00 11.93 -17.31
N ASN A 176 7.60 11.65 -16.15
CA ASN A 176 8.20 10.36 -15.87
C ASN A 176 7.18 9.22 -16.08
N THR A 177 7.48 8.32 -17.02
CA THR A 177 6.54 7.27 -17.46
C THR A 177 6.15 6.30 -16.35
N SER A 178 7.07 5.98 -15.43
CA SER A 178 6.80 5.12 -14.28
C SER A 178 5.83 5.77 -13.29
N GLN A 179 6.03 7.05 -12.97
CA GLN A 179 5.13 7.81 -12.10
C GLN A 179 3.75 8.04 -12.74
N VAL A 180 3.71 8.29 -14.04
CA VAL A 180 2.46 8.42 -14.79
C VAL A 180 1.73 7.08 -14.84
N ALA A 181 2.45 5.95 -15.05
CA ALA A 181 1.86 4.62 -15.00
C ALA A 181 1.29 4.30 -13.61
N GLU A 182 2.01 4.62 -12.54
CA GLU A 182 1.54 4.41 -11.17
C GLU A 182 0.23 5.16 -10.89
N LEU A 183 0.17 6.46 -11.22
CA LEU A 183 -1.03 7.26 -11.02
C LEU A 183 -2.18 6.82 -11.93
N ARG A 184 -1.90 6.52 -13.20
CA ARG A 184 -2.86 5.95 -14.15
C ARG A 184 -3.49 4.68 -13.57
N ASN A 185 -2.67 3.73 -13.13
CA ASN A 185 -3.15 2.46 -12.60
C ASN A 185 -4.00 2.68 -11.35
N HIS A 186 -3.58 3.60 -10.48
CA HIS A 186 -4.31 3.90 -9.25
C HIS A 186 -5.67 4.53 -9.52
N ILE A 187 -5.80 5.42 -10.51
CA ILE A 187 -7.09 5.98 -10.94
C ILE A 187 -8.01 4.87 -11.48
N ILE A 188 -7.49 4.01 -12.37
CA ILE A 188 -8.24 2.88 -12.95
C ILE A 188 -8.75 1.93 -11.87
N VAL A 189 -7.88 1.50 -10.96
CA VAL A 189 -8.22 0.59 -9.87
C VAL A 189 -9.21 1.23 -8.91
N SER A 190 -9.02 2.51 -8.56
CA SER A 190 -9.94 3.23 -7.69
C SER A 190 -11.32 3.35 -8.33
N ARG A 191 -11.39 3.67 -9.63
CA ARG A 191 -12.65 3.74 -10.37
C ARG A 191 -13.37 2.40 -10.40
N HIS A 192 -12.65 1.32 -10.73
CA HIS A 192 -13.20 -0.03 -10.75
C HIS A 192 -13.78 -0.45 -9.38
N ILE A 193 -13.01 -0.28 -8.31
CA ILE A 193 -13.46 -0.63 -6.96
C ILE A 193 -14.66 0.22 -6.55
N SER A 194 -14.62 1.53 -6.79
CA SER A 194 -15.70 2.46 -6.45
C SER A 194 -16.98 2.11 -7.20
N ASP A 195 -16.94 1.94 -8.51
CA ASP A 195 -18.12 1.64 -9.31
C ASP A 195 -18.69 0.26 -8.95
N SER A 196 -17.84 -0.75 -8.75
CA SER A 196 -18.26 -2.09 -8.34
C SER A 196 -18.94 -2.08 -6.97
N ALA A 197 -18.37 -1.36 -5.98
CA ALA A 197 -18.94 -1.24 -4.64
C ALA A 197 -20.26 -0.43 -4.63
N LEU A 198 -20.38 0.59 -5.48
CA LEU A 198 -21.61 1.37 -5.63
C LEU A 198 -22.73 0.52 -6.25
N ALA A 199 -22.40 -0.32 -7.22
CA ALA A 199 -23.34 -1.23 -7.89
C ALA A 199 -23.75 -2.42 -7.01
N ASN A 200 -22.87 -2.88 -6.10
CA ASN A 200 -23.09 -4.06 -5.27
C ASN A 200 -22.99 -3.74 -3.77
N PRO A 201 -23.90 -2.92 -3.20
CA PRO A 201 -23.83 -2.57 -1.79
C PRO A 201 -24.09 -3.80 -0.90
N GLY A 202 -23.31 -3.94 0.18
CA GLY A 202 -23.49 -5.00 1.18
C GLY A 202 -22.82 -6.34 0.84
N THR A 203 -21.99 -6.40 -0.21
CA THR A 203 -21.13 -7.55 -0.48
C THR A 203 -19.99 -7.67 0.54
N PRO A 204 -19.41 -8.88 0.73
CA PRO A 204 -18.29 -9.11 1.66
C PRO A 204 -16.99 -8.35 1.31
N GLY A 205 -16.94 -7.63 0.20
CA GLY A 205 -15.81 -6.81 -0.22
C GLY A 205 -14.97 -7.51 -1.29
N ILE A 206 -13.67 -7.20 -1.30
CA ILE A 206 -12.71 -7.68 -2.29
C ILE A 206 -12.06 -8.98 -1.79
N SER A 207 -12.12 -10.04 -2.57
CA SER A 207 -11.48 -11.32 -2.25
C SER A 207 -9.96 -11.26 -2.38
N LEU A 208 -9.24 -12.25 -1.82
CA LEU A 208 -7.78 -12.31 -1.93
C LEU A 208 -7.31 -12.40 -3.39
N ASP A 209 -8.00 -13.19 -4.22
CA ASP A 209 -7.64 -13.33 -5.63
C ASP A 209 -7.83 -12.00 -6.38
N GLU A 210 -8.89 -11.27 -6.06
CA GLU A 210 -9.08 -9.92 -6.59
C GLU A 210 -8.01 -8.95 -6.10
N ILE A 211 -7.62 -8.99 -4.82
CA ILE A 211 -6.51 -8.17 -4.29
C ILE A 211 -5.23 -8.41 -5.10
N LYS A 212 -4.90 -9.68 -5.42
CA LYS A 212 -3.72 -10.01 -6.23
C LYS A 212 -3.81 -9.44 -7.64
N LEU A 213 -4.98 -9.58 -8.30
CA LEU A 213 -5.22 -9.04 -9.63
C LEU A 213 -5.18 -7.51 -9.67
N LEU A 214 -5.76 -6.83 -8.68
CA LEU A 214 -5.71 -5.37 -8.54
C LEU A 214 -4.28 -4.90 -8.28
N THR A 215 -3.54 -5.62 -7.43
CA THR A 215 -2.12 -5.34 -7.18
C THR A 215 -1.28 -5.48 -8.46
N ARG A 216 -1.57 -6.51 -9.29
CA ARG A 216 -0.96 -6.66 -10.61
C ARG A 216 -1.22 -5.45 -11.50
N ILE A 217 -2.43 -4.91 -11.49
CA ILE A 217 -2.78 -3.69 -12.26
C ILE A 217 -2.01 -2.49 -11.71
N LEU A 218 -2.03 -2.27 -10.37
CA LEU A 218 -1.35 -1.15 -9.72
C LEU A 218 0.14 -1.06 -10.09
N LEU A 219 0.81 -2.20 -10.21
CA LEU A 219 2.25 -2.24 -10.46
C LEU A 219 2.63 -2.20 -11.95
N ARG A 220 1.69 -2.43 -12.88
CA ARG A 220 1.98 -2.56 -14.32
C ARG A 220 2.59 -1.29 -14.93
N GLY A 221 3.73 -1.41 -15.60
CA GLY A 221 4.43 -0.30 -16.26
C GLY A 221 5.17 0.63 -15.29
N THR A 222 5.29 0.26 -14.01
CA THR A 222 5.99 1.06 -12.99
C THR A 222 7.43 0.56 -12.79
N ASP A 223 8.24 1.37 -12.12
CA ASP A 223 9.58 0.94 -11.67
C ASP A 223 9.49 -0.25 -10.70
N SER A 224 8.39 -0.41 -9.96
CA SER A 224 8.17 -1.55 -9.07
C SER A 224 8.01 -2.86 -9.84
N GLU A 225 7.38 -2.84 -11.02
CA GLU A 225 7.34 -4.03 -11.91
C GLU A 225 8.74 -4.37 -12.42
N GLN A 226 9.54 -3.36 -12.82
CA GLN A 226 10.93 -3.59 -13.24
C GLN A 226 11.77 -4.15 -12.08
N ALA A 227 11.61 -3.59 -10.88
CA ALA A 227 12.28 -4.07 -9.68
C ALA A 227 11.89 -5.51 -9.35
N ALA A 228 10.61 -5.89 -9.47
CA ALA A 228 10.16 -7.26 -9.28
C ALA A 228 10.81 -8.22 -10.29
N LYS A 229 10.88 -7.82 -11.57
CA LYS A 229 11.47 -8.61 -12.66
C LYS A 229 12.97 -8.88 -12.48
N TYR A 230 13.71 -7.91 -11.96
CA TYR A 230 15.16 -7.99 -11.78
C TYR A 230 15.59 -8.19 -10.30
N SER A 231 14.64 -8.51 -9.42
CA SER A 231 14.91 -8.77 -8.01
C SER A 231 15.77 -10.02 -7.82
N TRP A 232 16.54 -10.02 -6.73
CA TRP A 232 17.39 -11.15 -6.34
C TRP A 232 16.55 -12.19 -5.58
N GLY A 233 16.46 -13.43 -6.06
CA GLY A 233 15.69 -14.50 -5.43
C GLY A 233 14.68 -15.14 -6.35
N PRO A 234 13.73 -15.94 -5.81
CA PRO A 234 12.67 -16.55 -6.60
C PRO A 234 11.80 -15.48 -7.27
N ARG A 235 11.55 -15.64 -8.57
CA ARG A 235 10.64 -14.75 -9.32
C ARG A 235 9.21 -15.10 -8.94
N VAL A 236 8.47 -14.09 -8.49
CA VAL A 236 7.03 -14.20 -8.24
C VAL A 236 6.27 -13.41 -9.31
N PRO A 237 5.13 -13.91 -9.79
CA PRO A 237 4.24 -13.14 -10.64
C PRO A 237 3.84 -11.81 -9.98
N LEU A 238 3.61 -10.79 -10.80
CA LEU A 238 3.17 -9.48 -10.31
C LEU A 238 1.80 -9.62 -9.61
N GLY A 239 1.67 -9.05 -8.42
CA GLY A 239 0.47 -9.18 -7.59
C GLY A 239 0.49 -10.33 -6.58
N GLU A 240 1.42 -11.29 -6.71
CA GLU A 240 1.59 -12.37 -5.73
C GLU A 240 2.30 -11.90 -4.46
N PHE A 241 2.23 -12.74 -3.43
CA PHE A 241 2.97 -12.50 -2.20
C PHE A 241 4.48 -12.43 -2.45
N ARG A 242 5.14 -11.59 -1.66
CA ARG A 242 6.60 -11.46 -1.69
C ARG A 242 7.29 -12.80 -1.43
N ALA A 243 8.40 -13.04 -2.12
CA ALA A 243 9.30 -14.18 -1.86
C ALA A 243 10.52 -13.81 -1.00
N LEU A 244 10.60 -12.56 -0.53
CA LEU A 244 11.75 -12.04 0.20
C LEU A 244 11.31 -11.25 1.43
N PRO A 245 12.15 -11.17 2.47
CA PRO A 245 11.91 -10.26 3.59
C PRO A 245 11.85 -8.80 3.14
N ILE A 246 11.03 -8.01 3.82
CA ILE A 246 10.93 -6.55 3.60
C ILE A 246 11.29 -5.78 4.87
N ALA A 247 11.61 -4.51 4.69
CA ALA A 247 11.78 -3.54 5.76
C ALA A 247 11.18 -2.20 5.33
N ALA A 248 10.66 -1.44 6.30
CA ALA A 248 10.18 -0.09 6.06
C ALA A 248 11.38 0.86 6.08
N ARG A 249 11.58 1.61 5.00
CA ARG A 249 12.66 2.61 4.93
C ARG A 249 12.50 3.73 5.96
N SER A 250 11.26 4.15 6.20
CA SER A 250 10.90 5.19 7.18
C SER A 250 11.12 4.73 8.63
N ASN A 251 11.02 3.43 8.88
CA ASN A 251 11.19 2.86 10.21
C ASN A 251 11.90 1.50 10.14
N PRO A 252 13.25 1.48 10.23
CA PRO A 252 14.03 0.23 10.17
C PRO A 252 13.80 -0.70 11.37
N LEU A 253 13.12 -0.23 12.41
CA LEU A 253 12.74 -1.02 13.59
C LEU A 253 11.35 -1.64 13.45
N ARG A 254 10.61 -1.35 12.37
CA ARG A 254 9.36 -2.06 12.09
C ARG A 254 9.67 -3.52 11.74
N ILE A 255 8.89 -4.42 12.32
CA ILE A 255 8.98 -5.86 12.08
C ILE A 255 7.76 -6.27 11.25
N PHE A 256 8.01 -7.13 10.27
CA PHE A 256 7.00 -7.70 9.38
C PHE A 256 7.07 -9.22 9.48
N PRO A 257 5.98 -9.94 9.17
CA PRO A 257 6.03 -11.40 9.03
C PRO A 257 7.09 -11.80 8.00
N TYR A 258 7.74 -12.94 8.21
CA TYR A 258 8.57 -13.52 7.17
C TYR A 258 7.72 -13.82 5.94
N HIS A 259 8.35 -13.85 4.77
CA HIS A 259 7.63 -14.00 3.51
C HIS A 259 6.86 -15.32 3.41
N GLN A 260 7.36 -16.39 4.04
CA GLN A 260 6.70 -17.69 4.14
C GLN A 260 5.43 -17.66 5.02
N GLU A 261 5.30 -16.68 5.90
CA GLU A 261 4.18 -16.57 6.86
C GLU A 261 3.05 -15.68 6.33
N VAL A 262 3.28 -14.92 5.25
CA VAL A 262 2.28 -14.02 4.66
C VAL A 262 1.05 -14.77 4.12
N PRO A 263 1.17 -15.96 3.49
CA PRO A 263 0.01 -16.69 2.99
C PRO A 263 -0.81 -17.44 4.05
N ALA A 264 -0.37 -17.47 5.31
CA ALA A 264 -0.91 -18.35 6.37
C ALA A 264 -2.24 -17.88 7.00
#